data_AF-A0A9E5NPL9-F1
#
_entry.id   AF-A0A9E5NPL9-F1
#
_cell.length_a   1.000
_cell.length_b   1.000
_cell.length_c   1.000
_cell.angle_alpha   90.00
_cell.angle_beta   90.00
_cell.angle_gamma   90.00
#
_symmetry.space_group_name_H-M   'P 1'
#
loop_
_entity.id
_entity.type
_entity.pdbx_description
1 polymer ?
#
loop_
_entity_poly.entity_id
_entity_poly.type
_entity_poly.pdbx_seq_one_letter_code
_entity_poly.pdbx_strand_id
1 'polypeptide(L)'
;MVHKGDLEKRRQRAAKMILESDIVTSALDYDEAEVVLNWALAQAESVALCSGEMTDEEAEGYIAQGVGKVRRLMKMVNDLVEDRYDLSGVETVEKLTQLLSVAMDSPTSDID
;
A
#
# COMPACT_ATOMS: atom_id res chain seq x y z
N MET A 1 -17.99 -1.67 -19.08
CA MET A 1 -17.95 -3.08 -18.66
C MET A 1 -16.63 -3.72 -19.06
N VAL A 2 -15.67 -3.70 -18.14
CA VAL A 2 -14.43 -4.47 -18.25
C VAL A 2 -14.75 -5.96 -18.12
N HIS A 3 -14.11 -6.81 -18.93
CA HIS A 3 -14.27 -8.25 -18.81
C HIS A 3 -13.66 -8.74 -17.49
N LYS A 4 -14.34 -9.69 -16.81
CA LYS A 4 -13.87 -10.30 -15.56
C LYS A 4 -12.40 -10.78 -15.63
N GLY A 5 -11.97 -11.28 -16.80
CA GLY A 5 -10.59 -11.71 -17.03
C GLY A 5 -9.56 -10.58 -17.02
N ASP A 6 -9.94 -9.36 -17.39
CA ASP A 6 -9.03 -8.21 -17.39
C ASP A 6 -8.92 -7.59 -16.00
N LEU A 7 -10.00 -7.60 -15.21
CA LEU A 7 -9.96 -7.21 -13.81
C LEU A 7 -9.05 -8.13 -12.97
N GLU A 8 -9.09 -9.44 -13.24
CA GLU A 8 -8.21 -10.40 -12.58
C GLU A 8 -6.73 -10.17 -12.92
N LYS A 9 -6.42 -9.86 -14.18
CA LYS A 9 -5.04 -9.47 -14.56
C LYS A 9 -4.59 -8.21 -13.84
N ARG A 10 -5.48 -7.22 -13.69
CA ARG A 10 -5.19 -5.97 -12.96
C ARG A 10 -4.90 -6.26 -11.48
N ARG A 11 -5.68 -7.13 -10.82
CA ARG A 11 -5.43 -7.60 -9.45
C ARG A 11 -4.06 -8.27 -9.31
N GLN A 12 -3.77 -9.25 -10.16
CA GLN A 12 -2.50 -9.97 -10.14
C GLN A 12 -1.30 -9.04 -10.37
N ARG A 13 -1.46 -8.07 -11.28
CA ARG A 13 -0.42 -7.07 -11.55
C ARG A 13 -0.18 -6.16 -10.35
N ALA A 14 -1.24 -5.65 -9.71
CA ALA A 14 -1.12 -4.81 -8.53
C ALA A 14 -0.42 -5.55 -7.37
N ALA A 15 -0.81 -6.82 -7.12
CA ALA A 15 -0.16 -7.67 -6.13
C ALA A 15 1.32 -7.94 -6.45
N LYS A 16 1.64 -8.25 -7.71
CA LYS A 16 3.02 -8.44 -8.16
C LYS A 16 3.88 -7.20 -7.93
N MET A 17 3.33 -6.01 -8.20
CA MET A 17 4.02 -4.77 -7.89
C MET A 17 4.30 -4.64 -6.38
N ILE A 18 3.38 -5.00 -5.48
CA ILE A 18 3.72 -5.01 -4.04
C ILE A 18 4.88 -5.95 -3.74
N LEU A 19 4.84 -7.18 -4.25
CA LEU A 19 5.81 -8.23 -3.94
C LEU A 19 7.21 -8.00 -4.53
N GLU A 20 7.32 -7.31 -5.66
CA GLU A 20 8.61 -6.95 -6.27
C GLU A 20 9.30 -5.74 -5.59
N SER A 21 8.70 -5.20 -4.53
CA SER A 21 9.27 -4.08 -3.79
C SER A 21 10.26 -4.57 -2.73
N ASP A 22 11.56 -4.52 -3.03
CA ASP A 22 12.66 -4.87 -2.10
C ASP A 22 12.72 -3.99 -0.83
N ILE A 23 11.85 -2.98 -0.73
CA ILE A 23 11.95 -1.86 0.22
C ILE A 23 11.42 -2.18 1.62
N VAL A 24 10.70 -3.28 1.86
CA VAL A 24 9.56 -3.19 2.80
C VAL A 24 9.65 -3.94 4.14
N THR A 25 10.64 -4.80 4.39
CA THR A 25 10.55 -5.67 5.59
C THR A 25 11.87 -5.90 6.32
N SER A 26 12.87 -5.04 6.14
CA SER A 26 14.18 -5.28 6.77
C SER A 26 14.17 -5.09 8.29
N ALA A 27 13.32 -4.20 8.79
CA ALA A 27 13.24 -3.87 10.21
C ALA A 27 12.10 -4.58 10.95
N LEU A 28 11.20 -5.22 10.19
CA LEU A 28 10.04 -5.94 10.71
C LEU A 28 10.45 -7.38 11.06
N ASP A 29 9.92 -7.89 12.18
CA ASP A 29 9.94 -9.33 12.40
C ASP A 29 8.96 -10.06 11.46
N TYR A 30 8.91 -11.39 11.55
CA TYR A 30 8.07 -12.19 10.66
C TYR A 30 6.57 -11.86 10.81
N ASP A 31 6.09 -11.72 12.04
CA ASP A 31 4.67 -11.50 12.32
C ASP A 31 4.27 -10.08 11.89
N GLU A 32 5.12 -9.09 12.16
CA GLU A 32 4.95 -7.71 11.71
C GLU A 32 4.96 -7.60 10.18
N ALA A 33 5.92 -8.26 9.53
CA ALA A 33 6.03 -8.29 8.07
C ALA A 33 4.82 -8.96 7.42
N GLU A 34 4.32 -10.06 7.99
CA GLU A 34 3.12 -10.76 7.51
C GLU A 34 1.89 -9.84 7.56
N VAL A 35 1.68 -9.12 8.67
CA VAL A 35 0.55 -8.19 8.81
C VAL A 35 0.64 -7.06 7.78
N VAL A 36 1.81 -6.43 7.63
CA VAL A 36 2.03 -5.33 6.69
C VAL A 36 1.86 -5.80 5.24
N LEU A 37 2.35 -6.99 4.90
CA LEU A 37 2.22 -7.56 3.56
C LEU A 37 0.76 -7.90 3.22
N ASN A 38 0.04 -8.54 4.15
CA ASN A 38 -1.37 -8.88 3.96
C ASN A 38 -2.23 -7.63 3.76
N TRP A 39 -1.99 -6.58 4.56
CA TRP A 39 -2.64 -5.29 4.38
C TRP A 39 -2.34 -4.69 3.00
N ALA A 40 -1.08 -4.69 2.58
CA ALA A 40 -0.68 -4.10 1.29
C ALA A 40 -1.27 -4.84 0.08
N LEU A 41 -1.36 -6.18 0.16
CA LEU A 41 -2.01 -6.98 -0.87
C LEU A 41 -3.52 -6.69 -0.95
N ALA A 42 -4.19 -6.57 0.19
CA ALA A 42 -5.60 -6.17 0.23
C ALA A 42 -5.83 -4.78 -0.41
N GLN A 43 -4.95 -3.81 -0.15
CA GLN A 43 -5.06 -2.50 -0.78
C GLN A 43 -4.73 -2.50 -2.26
N ALA A 44 -3.74 -3.28 -2.70
CA ALA A 44 -3.46 -3.46 -4.12
C ALA A 44 -4.66 -4.09 -4.86
N GLU A 45 -5.34 -5.05 -4.25
CA GLU A 45 -6.59 -5.63 -4.76
C GLU A 45 -7.69 -4.57 -4.83
N SER A 46 -7.91 -3.79 -3.77
CA SER A 46 -8.91 -2.72 -3.75
C SER A 46 -8.67 -1.70 -4.87
N VAL A 47 -7.42 -1.25 -5.05
CA VAL A 47 -7.04 -0.32 -6.13
C VAL A 47 -7.35 -0.93 -7.51
N ALA A 48 -7.05 -2.21 -7.72
CA ALA A 48 -7.38 -2.88 -8.97
C ALA A 48 -8.91 -2.96 -9.20
N LEU A 49 -9.70 -3.22 -8.16
CA LEU A 49 -11.16 -3.25 -8.23
C LEU A 49 -11.76 -1.87 -8.57
N CYS A 50 -11.25 -0.80 -7.97
CA CYS A 50 -11.68 0.57 -8.26
C CYS A 50 -11.40 1.00 -9.70
N SER A 51 -10.45 0.35 -10.40
CA SER A 51 -10.18 0.60 -11.82
C SER A 51 -11.20 -0.03 -12.78
N GLY A 52 -12.19 -0.78 -12.28
CA GLY A 52 -13.06 -1.64 -13.10
C GLY A 52 -13.86 -0.94 -14.20
N GLU A 53 -14.14 0.36 -14.08
CA GLU A 53 -14.82 1.14 -15.13
C GLU A 53 -13.87 2.02 -15.96
N MET A 54 -12.57 1.98 -15.68
CA MET A 54 -11.54 2.74 -16.40
C MET A 54 -11.08 2.01 -17.67
N THR A 55 -10.65 2.80 -18.66
CA THR A 55 -9.90 2.26 -19.80
C THR A 55 -8.58 1.63 -19.34
N ASP A 56 -7.95 0.81 -20.17
CA ASP A 56 -6.70 0.13 -19.79
C ASP A 56 -5.57 1.11 -19.45
N GLU A 57 -5.46 2.22 -20.19
CA GLU A 57 -4.44 3.25 -19.96
C GLU A 57 -4.69 4.02 -18.66
N GLU A 58 -5.94 4.40 -18.39
CA GLU A 58 -6.32 5.06 -17.14
C GLU A 58 -6.15 4.11 -15.93
N ALA A 59 -6.54 2.85 -16.09
CA ALA A 59 -6.40 1.83 -15.06
C ALA A 59 -4.93 1.57 -14.72
N GLU A 60 -4.05 1.55 -15.72
CA GLU A 60 -2.61 1.37 -15.51
C GLU A 60 -2.02 2.52 -14.69
N GLY A 61 -2.34 3.78 -15.05
CA GLY A 61 -1.92 4.95 -14.29
C GLY A 61 -2.47 4.95 -12.86
N TYR A 62 -3.75 4.62 -12.70
CA TYR A 62 -4.42 4.55 -11.40
C TYR A 62 -3.82 3.47 -10.49
N ILE A 63 -3.60 2.26 -11.03
CA ILE A 63 -3.00 1.14 -10.28
C ILE A 63 -1.57 1.47 -9.89
N ALA A 64 -0.77 2.02 -10.80
CA ALA A 64 0.60 2.40 -10.50
C ALA A 64 0.68 3.47 -9.40
N GLN A 65 -0.21 4.47 -9.45
CA GLN A 65 -0.29 5.50 -8.41
C GLN A 65 -0.75 4.92 -7.06
N GLY A 66 -1.80 4.11 -7.05
CA GLY A 66 -2.34 3.49 -5.84
C GLY A 66 -1.32 2.56 -5.18
N VAL A 67 -0.71 1.65 -5.94
CA VAL A 67 0.35 0.76 -5.44
C VAL A 67 1.57 1.55 -4.97
N GLY A 68 1.93 2.65 -5.64
CA GLY A 68 3.01 3.54 -5.21
C GLY A 68 2.75 4.14 -3.82
N LYS A 69 1.51 4.56 -3.53
CA LYS A 69 1.12 5.05 -2.19
C LYS A 69 1.19 3.94 -1.15
N VAL A 70 0.70 2.74 -1.45
CA VAL A 70 0.77 1.57 -0.54
C VAL A 70 2.22 1.25 -0.18
N ARG A 71 3.11 1.17 -1.18
CA ARG A 71 4.55 0.95 -0.97
C ARG A 71 5.19 2.05 -0.10
N ARG A 72 4.76 3.31 -0.27
CA ARG A 72 5.24 4.42 0.56
C ARG A 72 4.83 4.27 2.02
N LEU A 73 3.57 3.91 2.28
CA LEU A 73 3.07 3.66 3.65
C LEU A 73 3.80 2.51 4.32
N MET A 74 3.93 1.40 3.58
CA MET A 74 4.74 0.25 3.95
C MET A 74 6.16 0.65 4.38
N LYS A 75 6.84 1.48 3.59
CA LYS A 75 8.17 1.99 3.93
C LYS A 75 8.15 2.80 5.22
N MET A 76 7.18 3.71 5.38
CA MET A 76 7.07 4.53 6.59
C MET A 76 6.83 3.69 7.85
N VAL A 77 6.09 2.58 7.74
CA VAL A 77 5.93 1.61 8.84
C VAL A 77 7.26 0.93 9.15
N ASN A 78 7.98 0.43 8.14
CA ASN A 78 9.30 -0.16 8.34
C ASN A 78 10.27 0.83 9.01
N ASP A 79 10.36 2.07 8.53
CA ASP A 79 11.22 3.11 9.08
C ASP A 79 10.81 3.49 10.53
N LEU A 80 9.51 3.49 10.84
CA LEU A 80 9.03 3.74 12.20
C LEU A 80 9.42 2.60 13.16
N VAL A 81 9.31 1.36 12.70
CA VAL A 81 9.67 0.18 13.48
C VAL A 81 11.19 0.09 13.67
N GLU A 82 11.98 0.45 12.66
CA GLU A 82 13.45 0.54 12.74
C GLU A 82 13.89 1.50 13.85
N ASP A 83 13.34 2.71 13.85
CA ASP A 83 13.75 3.78 14.77
C ASP A 83 13.05 3.71 16.15
N ARG A 84 12.17 2.72 16.39
CA ARG A 84 11.21 2.74 17.52
C ARG A 84 11.83 2.88 18.92
N TYR A 85 13.08 2.47 19.10
CA TYR A 85 13.79 2.54 20.37
C TYR A 85 14.57 3.85 20.56
N ASP A 86 14.83 4.58 19.47
CA ASP A 86 15.64 5.80 19.47
C ASP A 86 14.79 7.07 19.36
N LEU A 87 13.51 6.94 19.01
CA LEU A 87 12.59 8.07 18.90
C LEU A 87 12.15 8.59 20.27
N SER A 88 12.18 9.91 20.44
CA SER A 88 11.47 10.57 21.52
C SER A 88 9.95 10.45 21.34
N GLY A 89 9.20 10.71 22.42
CA GLY A 89 7.74 10.71 22.36
C GLY A 89 7.18 11.73 21.35
N VAL A 90 7.85 12.88 21.17
CA VAL A 90 7.44 13.90 20.20
C VAL A 90 7.70 13.42 18.77
N GLU A 91 8.89 12.90 18.48
CA GLU A 91 9.24 12.37 17.14
C GLU A 91 8.35 11.18 16.75
N THR A 92 7.99 10.34 17.72
CA THR A 92 7.03 9.24 17.52
C THR A 92 5.68 9.78 17.04
N VAL A 93 5.14 10.81 17.71
CA VAL A 93 3.86 11.44 17.34
C VAL A 93 3.94 12.10 15.97
N GLU A 94 5.04 12.78 15.64
CA GLU A 94 5.25 13.40 14.34
C GLU A 94 5.24 12.37 13.20
N LYS A 95 6.00 11.28 13.35
CA LYS A 95 6.05 10.20 12.36
C LYS A 95 4.69 9.51 12.20
N LEU A 96 3.98 9.24 13.30
CA LEU A 96 2.62 8.68 13.25
C LEU A 96 1.64 9.63 12.56
N THR A 97 1.72 10.93 12.82
CA THR A 97 0.87 11.94 12.17
C THR A 97 1.13 11.99 10.67
N GLN A 98 2.40 11.88 10.25
CA GLN A 98 2.77 11.81 8.84
C GLN A 98 2.22 10.53 8.18
N LEU A 99 2.34 9.38 8.85
CA LEU A 99 1.79 8.09 8.39
C LEU A 99 0.28 8.19 8.18
N LEU A 100 -0.45 8.71 9.17
CA LEU A 100 -1.89 8.90 9.10
C LEU A 100 -2.28 9.85 7.97
N SER A 101 -1.53 10.94 7.77
CA SER A 101 -1.81 11.89 6.69
C SER A 101 -1.69 11.24 5.31
N VAL A 102 -0.66 10.41 5.09
CA VAL A 102 -0.50 9.67 3.82
C VAL A 102 -1.57 8.59 3.66
N ALA A 103 -2.00 7.96 4.76
CA ALA A 103 -3.04 6.95 4.76
C ALA A 103 -4.41 7.55 4.40
N MET A 104 -4.75 8.71 4.98
CA MET A 104 -6.01 9.42 4.70
C MET A 104 -6.10 9.96 3.26
N ASP A 105 -4.97 10.33 2.65
CA ASP A 105 -4.88 10.73 1.24
C ASP A 105 -4.97 9.55 0.24
N SER A 106 -5.19 8.32 0.71
CA SER A 106 -5.35 7.15 -0.16
C SER A 106 -6.82 6.95 -0.57
N PRO A 107 -7.09 6.62 -1.85
CA PRO A 107 -8.44 6.51 -2.41
C PRO A 107 -9.28 5.34 -1.89
N THR A 108 -8.81 4.60 -0.87
CA THR A 108 -9.45 3.43 -0.29
C THR A 108 -10.16 3.71 1.03
N SER A 109 -10.16 4.96 1.52
CA SER A 109 -10.81 5.33 2.79
C SER A 109 -12.35 5.28 2.78
N ASP A 110 -12.97 5.00 1.63
CA ASP A 110 -14.43 4.96 1.45
C ASP A 110 -15.03 3.54 1.43
N ILE A 111 -14.30 2.51 1.88
CA ILE A 111 -14.85 1.15 2.01
C ILE A 111 -15.30 0.92 3.46
N ASP A 112 -16.52 1.37 3.76
CA ASP A 112 -17.41 0.87 4.83
C ASP A 112 -18.28 -0.27 4.29
#